data_AF-A0A973U436-F1
#
_entry.id   AF-A0A973U436-F1
#
_cell.length_a   1.000
_cell.length_b   1.000
_cell.length_c   1.000
_cell.angle_alpha   90.00
_cell.angle_beta   90.00
_cell.angle_gamma   90.00
#
_symmetry.space_group_name_H-M   'P 1'
#
loop_
_entity.id
_entity.type
_entity.pdbx_description
1 polymer ?
#
loop_
_entity_poly.entity_id
_entity_poly.type
_entity_poly.pdbx_seq_one_letter_code
_entity_poly.pdbx_strand_id
1 'polypeptide(L)'
;MNLFWDLYWPAIVAAVVIGVIAGAIGFRRKTGRNVAIVAGVAAALVLTWGWHGPGGAAERLATTLERTSRDLVVAFEMSPVQSAVERHPLRRTLVLSGPADDFQRSELARILDELPGVAGVRWADMPAGFTLPVLAEAELAALISFGLGLLLAYLLELRRRSNAQWRW
;
A
#
# COMPACT_ATOMS: atom_id res chain seq x y z
N MET A 1 6.77 15.17 -2.26
CA MET A 1 5.65 14.25 -1.96
C MET A 1 6.18 13.15 -1.04
N ASN A 2 5.36 12.62 -0.12
CA ASN A 2 5.78 11.50 0.73
C ASN A 2 5.81 10.23 -0.11
N LEU A 3 6.89 9.45 -0.02
CA LEU A 3 7.13 8.16 -0.68
C LEU A 3 5.90 7.21 -0.59
N PHE A 4 5.19 7.27 0.53
CA PHE A 4 3.94 6.53 0.74
C PHE A 4 2.84 6.91 -0.27
N TRP A 5 2.62 8.21 -0.48
CA TRP A 5 1.59 8.69 -1.40
C TRP A 5 1.91 8.32 -2.84
N ASP A 6 3.18 8.41 -3.24
CA ASP A 6 3.60 8.07 -4.60
C ASP A 6 3.38 6.57 -4.91
N LEU A 7 3.45 5.74 -3.86
CA LEU A 7 3.24 4.30 -3.96
C LEU A 7 1.75 3.94 -4.10
N TYR A 8 0.89 4.40 -3.19
CA TYR A 8 -0.50 3.93 -3.09
C TYR A 8 -1.54 4.80 -3.81
N TRP A 9 -1.26 6.08 -4.07
CA TRP A 9 -2.25 7.02 -4.61
C TRP A 9 -2.92 6.53 -5.90
N PRO A 10 -2.18 6.04 -6.92
CA PRO A 10 -2.82 5.59 -8.17
C PRO A 10 -3.80 4.43 -7.95
N ALA A 11 -3.43 3.46 -7.11
CA ALA A 11 -4.28 2.31 -6.78
C ALA A 11 -5.53 2.75 -5.99
N ILE A 12 -5.36 3.61 -4.98
CA ILE A 12 -6.46 4.16 -4.18
C ILE A 12 -7.46 4.89 -5.06
N VAL A 13 -7.01 5.83 -5.89
CA VAL A 13 -7.90 6.62 -6.76
C VAL A 13 -8.62 5.73 -7.76
N ALA A 14 -7.90 4.82 -8.42
CA ALA A 14 -8.50 3.87 -9.35
C ALA A 14 -9.60 3.04 -8.65
N ALA A 15 -9.31 2.51 -7.46
CA ALA A 15 -10.26 1.71 -6.71
C ALA A 15 -11.51 2.49 -6.27
N VAL A 16 -11.37 3.75 -5.82
CA VAL A 16 -12.52 4.62 -5.52
C VAL A 16 -13.39 4.80 -6.75
N VAL A 17 -12.79 5.19 -7.89
CA VAL A 17 -13.51 5.42 -9.14
C VAL A 17 -14.25 4.17 -9.61
N ILE A 18 -13.59 3.01 -9.57
CA ILE A 18 -14.17 1.72 -9.90
C ILE A 18 -15.34 1.39 -8.96
N GLY A 19 -15.19 1.66 -7.65
CA GLY A 19 -16.25 1.51 -6.65
C GLY A 19 -17.47 2.36 -6.96
N VAL A 20 -17.28 3.64 -7.31
CA VAL A 20 -18.38 4.53 -7.69
C VAL A 20 -19.10 4.00 -8.93
N ILE A 21 -18.37 3.59 -9.97
CA ILE A 21 -18.95 3.08 -11.21
C ILE A 21 -19.71 1.77 -10.97
N ALA A 22 -19.08 0.81 -10.30
CA ALA A 22 -19.69 -0.48 -9.97
C ALA A 22 -20.94 -0.31 -9.11
N GLY A 23 -20.89 0.58 -8.12
CA GLY A 23 -22.02 0.93 -7.27
C GLY A 23 -23.15 1.59 -8.07
N ALA A 24 -22.83 2.57 -8.92
CA ALA A 24 -23.83 3.25 -9.74
C ALA A 24 -24.56 2.29 -10.70
N ILE A 25 -23.84 1.34 -11.29
CA ILE A 25 -24.44 0.30 -12.14
C ILE A 25 -25.27 -0.68 -11.28
N GLY A 26 -24.68 -1.18 -10.19
CA GLY A 26 -25.27 -2.20 -9.34
C GLY A 26 -26.53 -1.73 -8.60
N PHE A 27 -26.59 -0.47 -8.17
CA PHE A 27 -27.78 0.06 -7.48
C PHE A 27 -28.92 0.45 -8.43
N ARG A 28 -28.64 0.64 -9.72
CA ARG A 28 -29.65 0.92 -10.74
C ARG A 28 -30.29 -0.34 -11.33
N ARG A 29 -29.55 -1.45 -11.44
CA ARG A 29 -30.03 -2.70 -12.04
C ARG A 29 -30.38 -3.73 -10.97
N LYS A 30 -31.64 -4.16 -10.90
CA LYS A 30 -32.07 -5.25 -10.00
C LYS A 30 -31.39 -6.58 -10.34
N THR A 31 -31.30 -6.91 -11.63
CA THR A 31 -30.59 -8.08 -12.14
C THR A 31 -29.13 -7.74 -12.42
N GLY A 32 -28.20 -8.51 -11.86
CA GLY A 32 -26.76 -8.33 -12.11
C GLY A 32 -26.01 -7.41 -11.14
N ARG A 33 -26.63 -6.94 -10.05
CA ARG A 33 -25.94 -6.15 -9.01
C ARG A 33 -24.66 -6.82 -8.51
N ASN A 34 -24.76 -8.09 -8.12
CA ASN A 34 -23.63 -8.83 -7.59
C ASN A 34 -22.52 -9.00 -8.64
N VAL A 35 -22.89 -9.21 -9.91
CA VAL A 35 -21.93 -9.30 -11.02
C VAL A 35 -21.17 -7.99 -11.19
N ALA A 36 -21.84 -6.84 -11.15
CA ALA A 36 -21.20 -5.53 -11.24
C ALA A 36 -20.22 -5.27 -10.08
N ILE A 37 -20.61 -5.64 -8.85
CA ILE A 37 -19.75 -5.48 -7.67
C ILE A 37 -18.52 -6.39 -7.76
N VAL A 38 -18.72 -7.69 -8.05
CA VAL A 38 -17.62 -8.66 -8.18
C VAL A 38 -16.65 -8.28 -9.30
N ALA A 39 -17.17 -7.85 -10.45
CA ALA A 39 -16.35 -7.36 -11.55
C ALA A 39 -15.56 -6.09 -11.16
N GLY A 40 -16.17 -5.18 -10.40
CA GLY A 40 -15.49 -4.01 -9.86
C GLY A 40 -14.35 -4.34 -8.89
N VAL A 41 -14.59 -5.27 -7.95
CA VAL A 41 -13.54 -5.76 -7.04
C VAL A 41 -12.39 -6.39 -7.83
N ALA A 42 -12.70 -7.28 -8.77
CA ALA A 42 -11.68 -7.93 -9.60
C ALA A 42 -10.85 -6.91 -10.38
N ALA A 43 -11.49 -5.91 -10.99
CA ALA A 43 -10.81 -4.84 -11.71
C ALA A 43 -9.89 -4.01 -10.80
N ALA A 44 -10.33 -3.66 -9.59
CA ALA A 44 -9.53 -2.91 -8.62
C ALA A 44 -8.28 -3.70 -8.19
N LEU A 45 -8.43 -5.00 -7.90
CA LEU A 45 -7.31 -5.87 -7.52
C LEU A 45 -6.31 -6.04 -8.67
N VAL A 46 -6.78 -6.32 -9.89
CA VAL A 46 -5.91 -6.50 -11.07
C VAL A 46 -5.11 -5.23 -11.38
N LEU A 47 -5.73 -4.06 -11.30
CA LEU A 47 -5.03 -2.79 -11.52
C LEU A 47 -4.00 -2.51 -10.42
N THR A 48 -4.34 -2.80 -9.17
CA THR A 48 -3.42 -2.65 -8.03
C THR A 48 -2.22 -3.58 -8.18
N TRP A 49 -2.46 -4.86 -8.47
CA TRP A 49 -1.41 -5.82 -8.76
C TRP A 49 -0.55 -5.39 -9.95
N GLY A 50 -1.19 -4.91 -11.04
CA GLY A 50 -0.51 -4.41 -12.22
C GLY A 50 0.43 -3.24 -11.93
N TRP A 51 0.02 -2.30 -11.08
CA TRP A 51 0.83 -1.14 -10.68
C TRP A 51 2.02 -1.53 -9.79
N HIS A 52 1.78 -2.36 -8.77
CA HIS A 52 2.80 -2.72 -7.77
C HIS A 52 3.74 -3.83 -8.22
N GLY A 53 3.25 -4.81 -8.99
CA GLY A 53 4.03 -5.91 -9.53
C GLY A 53 4.70 -5.52 -10.86
N PRO A 54 4.10 -5.81 -12.03
CA PRO A 54 4.70 -5.53 -13.34
C PRO A 54 5.05 -4.05 -13.58
N GLY A 55 4.26 -3.12 -13.04
CA GLY A 55 4.50 -1.68 -13.12
C GLY A 55 5.70 -1.20 -12.31
N GLY A 56 6.31 -2.06 -11.50
CA GLY A 56 7.56 -1.83 -10.80
C GLY A 56 7.49 -0.78 -9.69
N ALA A 57 6.30 -0.36 -9.25
CA ALA A 57 6.18 0.65 -8.20
C ALA A 57 6.81 0.18 -6.87
N ALA A 58 6.63 -1.10 -6.55
CA ALA A 58 7.22 -1.67 -5.34
C ALA A 58 8.75 -1.81 -5.46
N GLU A 59 9.29 -2.08 -6.64
CA GLU A 59 10.74 -2.13 -6.87
C GLU A 59 11.39 -0.73 -6.77
N ARG A 60 10.72 0.30 -7.29
CA ARG A 60 11.17 1.70 -7.15
C ARG A 60 11.21 2.11 -5.68
N LEU A 61 10.21 1.70 -4.89
CA LEU A 61 10.19 1.89 -3.46
C LEU A 61 11.40 1.22 -2.81
N ALA A 62 11.60 -0.07 -3.06
CA ALA A 62 12.70 -0.85 -2.48
C ALA A 62 14.07 -0.21 -2.78
N THR A 63 14.29 0.13 -4.06
CA THR A 63 15.51 0.80 -4.51
C THR A 63 15.74 2.15 -3.82
N THR A 64 14.67 2.93 -3.60
CA THR A 64 14.77 4.22 -2.91
C THR A 64 15.12 4.03 -1.44
N LEU A 65 14.45 3.11 -0.75
CA LEU A 65 14.73 2.79 0.65
C LEU A 65 16.16 2.24 0.85
N GLU A 66 16.63 1.36 -0.04
CA GLU A 66 17.99 0.82 0.01
C GLU A 66 19.05 1.92 -0.19
N ARG A 67 18.83 2.85 -1.12
CA ARG A 67 19.73 4.00 -1.31
C ARG A 67 19.73 4.92 -0.09
N THR A 68 18.57 5.36 0.36
CA THR A 68 18.45 6.27 1.50
C THR A 68 19.01 5.66 2.78
N SER A 69 18.74 4.38 3.05
CA SER A 69 19.31 3.69 4.23
C SER A 69 20.83 3.54 4.13
N ARG A 70 21.38 3.25 2.94
CA ARG A 70 22.83 3.23 2.72
C ARG A 70 23.46 4.58 2.98
N ASP A 71 22.87 5.66 2.48
CA ASP A 71 23.38 7.02 2.69
C ASP A 71 23.41 7.36 4.19
N LEU A 72 22.39 6.97 4.96
CA LEU A 72 22.40 7.12 6.42
C LEU A 72 23.47 6.28 7.10
N VAL A 73 23.59 4.99 6.76
CA VAL A 73 24.60 4.10 7.34
C VAL A 73 26.02 4.65 7.10
N VAL A 74 26.29 5.19 5.92
CA VAL A 74 27.55 5.86 5.60
C VAL A 74 27.71 7.15 6.41
N ALA A 75 26.66 7.96 6.56
CA ALA A 75 26.69 9.19 7.34
C ALA A 75 26.97 8.96 8.84
N PHE A 76 26.59 7.80 9.38
CA PHE A 76 26.90 7.38 10.76
C PHE A 76 28.24 6.65 10.89
N GLU A 77 29.10 6.68 9.85
CA GLU A 77 30.41 6.01 9.81
C GLU A 77 30.33 4.47 9.98
N MET A 78 29.17 3.87 9.69
CA MET A 78 28.90 2.44 9.83
C MET A 78 29.05 1.69 8.51
N SER A 79 30.03 2.06 7.68
CA SER A 79 30.20 1.50 6.32
C SER A 79 30.28 -0.04 6.21
N PRO A 80 30.76 -0.80 7.22
CA PRO A 80 30.70 -2.26 7.19
C PRO A 80 29.29 -2.85 7.32
N VAL A 81 28.31 -2.08 7.80
CA VAL A 81 26.92 -2.51 7.93
C VAL A 81 26.22 -2.39 6.57
N GLN A 82 25.58 -3.47 6.14
CA GLN A 82 24.76 -3.51 4.94
C GLN A 82 23.28 -3.41 5.35
N SER A 83 22.53 -2.60 4.60
CA SER A 83 21.09 -2.47 4.68
C SER A 83 20.47 -2.91 3.35
N ALA A 84 19.54 -3.86 3.42
CA ALA A 84 18.78 -4.33 2.26
C ALA A 84 17.29 -4.40 2.62
N VAL A 85 16.40 -4.13 1.67
CA VAL A 85 14.96 -4.33 1.88
C VAL A 85 14.65 -5.83 1.78
N GLU A 86 13.80 -6.33 2.68
CA GLU A 86 13.39 -7.74 2.65
C GLU A 86 12.61 -8.06 1.37
N ARG A 87 13.14 -9.00 0.59
CA ARG A 87 12.57 -9.48 -0.68
C ARG A 87 12.02 -10.90 -0.50
N HIS A 88 10.97 -11.24 -1.25
CA HIS A 88 10.33 -12.57 -1.31
C HIS A 88 9.58 -13.04 -0.04
N PRO A 89 8.43 -12.43 0.30
CA PRO A 89 7.75 -11.35 -0.42
C PRO A 89 8.34 -9.98 -0.09
N LEU A 90 8.20 -9.02 -1.01
CA LEU A 90 8.69 -7.67 -0.77
C LEU A 90 7.92 -7.01 0.39
N ARG A 91 8.66 -6.64 1.44
CA ARG A 91 8.15 -6.00 2.66
C ARG A 91 8.86 -4.67 2.86
N ARG A 92 8.21 -3.74 3.55
CA ARG A 92 8.83 -2.45 3.93
C ARG A 92 9.77 -2.61 5.14
N THR A 93 10.45 -3.75 5.24
CA THR A 93 11.34 -4.08 6.35
C THR A 93 12.78 -4.00 5.87
N LEU A 94 13.61 -3.21 6.56
CA LEU A 94 15.05 -3.20 6.33
C LEU A 94 15.72 -4.31 7.14
N VAL A 95 16.57 -5.08 6.47
CA VAL A 95 17.39 -6.13 7.06
C VAL A 95 18.83 -5.63 7.11
N LEU A 96 19.33 -5.46 8.32
CA LEU A 96 20.70 -5.03 8.62
C LEU A 96 21.59 -6.24 8.82
N SER A 97 22.82 -6.17 8.30
CA SER A 97 23.84 -7.21 8.50
C SER A 97 25.22 -6.60 8.54
N GLY A 98 26.18 -7.25 9.20
CA GLY A 98 27.55 -6.76 9.35
C GLY A 98 27.97 -6.60 10.82
N PRO A 99 29.23 -6.24 11.07
CA PRO A 99 29.76 -6.07 12.41
C PRO A 99 29.24 -4.76 13.02
N ALA A 100 28.58 -4.87 14.17
CA ALA A 100 28.17 -3.76 15.00
C ALA A 100 28.03 -4.26 16.45
N ASP A 101 28.39 -3.42 17.43
CA ASP A 101 28.13 -3.72 18.83
C ASP A 101 26.64 -3.52 19.19
N ASP A 102 26.20 -3.98 20.36
CA ASP A 102 24.78 -3.93 20.74
C ASP A 102 24.21 -2.51 20.78
N PHE A 103 25.03 -1.51 21.13
CA PHE A 103 24.62 -0.12 21.14
C PHE A 103 24.39 0.38 19.70
N GLN A 104 25.37 0.20 18.82
CA GLN A 104 25.28 0.53 17.40
C GLN A 104 24.09 -0.18 16.74
N ARG A 105 23.86 -1.44 17.10
CA ARG A 105 22.75 -2.24 16.58
C ARG A 105 21.39 -1.65 16.94
N SER A 106 21.22 -1.27 18.21
CA SER A 106 19.98 -0.67 18.70
C SER A 106 19.74 0.73 18.13
N GLU A 107 20.79 1.53 18.01
CA GLU A 107 20.68 2.92 17.57
C GLU A 107 20.46 3.03 16.06
N LEU A 108 21.17 2.24 15.26
CA LEU A 108 20.92 2.16 13.81
C LEU A 108 19.50 1.66 13.52
N ALA A 109 19.03 0.65 14.25
CA ALA A 109 17.66 0.17 14.10
C ALA A 109 16.64 1.26 14.41
N ARG A 110 16.83 2.01 15.51
CA ARG A 110 15.97 3.14 15.89
C ARG A 110 15.93 4.24 14.82
N ILE A 111 17.10 4.67 14.34
CA ILE A 111 17.21 5.75 13.34
C ILE A 111 16.59 5.34 12.01
N LEU A 112 16.87 4.11 11.55
CA LEU A 112 16.35 3.63 10.27
C LEU A 112 14.84 3.33 10.33
N ASP A 113 14.28 3.07 11.51
CA ASP A 113 12.83 2.89 11.69
C ASP A 113 12.05 4.21 11.52
N GLU A 114 12.72 5.35 11.73
CA GLU A 114 12.17 6.68 11.49
C GLU A 114 12.14 7.06 10.00
N LEU A 115 12.73 6.25 9.10
CA LEU A 115 12.75 6.54 7.67
C LEU A 115 11.34 6.48 7.05
N PRO A 116 10.92 7.52 6.30
CA PRO A 116 9.64 7.51 5.60
C PRO A 116 9.50 6.31 4.65
N GLY A 117 8.47 5.50 4.90
CA GLY A 117 8.16 4.33 4.09
C GLY A 117 8.76 3.02 4.60
N VAL A 118 9.63 3.05 5.60
CA VAL A 118 10.01 1.86 6.39
C VAL A 118 8.87 1.52 7.34
N ALA A 119 8.58 0.22 7.48
CA ALA A 119 7.59 -0.32 8.40
C ALA A 119 8.24 -1.16 9.52
N GLY A 120 9.55 -1.41 9.42
CA GLY A 120 10.31 -2.06 10.47
C GLY A 120 11.78 -2.20 10.07
N VAL A 121 12.64 -2.31 11.06
CA VAL A 121 14.07 -2.61 10.88
C VAL A 121 14.44 -3.80 11.75
N ARG A 122 15.24 -4.72 11.21
CA ARG A 122 15.74 -5.86 11.97
C ARG A 122 17.15 -6.22 11.55
N TRP A 123 17.87 -6.88 12.44
CA TRP A 123 19.13 -7.52 12.09
C TRP A 123 18.90 -8.90 11.48
N ALA A 124 19.81 -9.34 10.61
CA ALA A 124 19.68 -10.59 9.85
C ALA A 124 19.65 -11.85 10.72
N ASP A 125 20.30 -11.80 11.88
CA ASP A 125 20.33 -12.83 12.92
C ASP A 125 19.13 -12.79 13.87
N MET A 126 18.26 -11.77 13.76
CA MET A 126 17.01 -11.70 14.52
C MET A 126 15.86 -12.38 13.76
N PRO A 127 14.90 -12.99 14.48
CA PRO A 127 13.72 -13.57 13.85
C PRO A 127 12.91 -12.51 13.11
N ALA A 128 12.31 -12.89 11.98
CA ALA A 128 11.44 -12.00 11.23
C ALA A 128 10.17 -11.69 12.04
N GLY A 129 9.86 -10.39 12.19
CA GLY A 129 8.59 -9.93 12.75
C GLY A 129 7.43 -10.08 11.76
N PHE A 130 6.22 -9.74 12.22
CA PHE A 130 5.06 -9.68 11.34
C PHE A 130 5.00 -8.35 10.61
N THR A 131 5.32 -8.35 9.32
CA THR A 131 5.06 -7.23 8.41
C THR A 131 4.32 -7.72 7.17
N LEU A 132 3.32 -6.95 6.75
CA LEU A 132 2.54 -7.28 5.57
C LEU A 132 3.40 -7.09 4.31
N PRO A 133 3.31 -7.99 3.33
CA PRO A 133 3.85 -7.74 1.99
C PRO A 133 3.27 -6.45 1.40
N VAL A 134 4.10 -5.66 0.71
CA VAL A 134 3.68 -4.39 0.07
C VAL A 134 2.46 -4.58 -0.84
N LEU A 135 2.44 -5.68 -1.59
CA LEU A 135 1.32 -6.02 -2.45
C LEU A 135 0.02 -6.24 -1.65
N ALA A 136 0.09 -6.96 -0.54
CA ALA A 136 -1.06 -7.21 0.31
C ALA A 136 -1.56 -5.91 0.97
N GLU A 137 -0.66 -5.03 1.42
CA GLU A 137 -1.02 -3.70 1.92
C GLU A 137 -1.76 -2.88 0.84
N ALA A 138 -1.24 -2.90 -0.39
CA ALA A 138 -1.84 -2.17 -1.50
C ALA A 138 -3.22 -2.72 -1.88
N GLU A 139 -3.39 -4.03 -1.92
CA GLU A 139 -4.69 -4.67 -2.19
C GLU A 139 -5.72 -4.36 -1.10
N LEU A 140 -5.31 -4.39 0.18
CA LEU A 140 -6.18 -3.97 1.28
C LEU A 140 -6.59 -2.50 1.15
N ALA A 141 -5.65 -1.61 0.85
CA ALA A 141 -5.93 -0.19 0.62
C ALA A 141 -6.90 -0.01 -0.57
N ALA A 142 -6.73 -0.76 -1.64
CA ALA A 142 -7.62 -0.75 -2.80
C ALA A 142 -9.02 -1.25 -2.44
N LEU A 143 -9.16 -2.34 -1.67
CA LEU A 143 -10.46 -2.85 -1.25
C LEU A 143 -11.22 -1.86 -0.36
N ILE A 144 -10.53 -1.23 0.60
CA ILE A 144 -11.11 -0.17 1.44
C ILE A 144 -11.58 0.99 0.57
N SER A 145 -10.73 1.44 -0.34
CA SER A 145 -11.03 2.55 -1.28
C SER A 145 -12.20 2.24 -2.20
N PHE A 146 -12.28 1.02 -2.72
CA PHE A 146 -13.42 0.53 -3.49
C PHE A 146 -14.71 0.55 -2.66
N GLY A 147 -14.65 0.11 -1.41
CA GLY A 147 -15.77 0.17 -0.47
C GLY A 147 -16.26 1.60 -0.23
N LEU A 148 -15.35 2.57 -0.10
CA LEU A 148 -15.69 4.00 -0.02
C LEU A 148 -16.38 4.49 -1.31
N GLY A 149 -15.89 4.07 -2.48
CA GLY A 149 -16.55 4.36 -3.75
C GLY A 149 -17.97 3.81 -3.84
N LEU A 150 -18.19 2.58 -3.37
CA LEU A 150 -19.53 1.98 -3.27
C LEU A 150 -20.43 2.78 -2.32
N LEU A 151 -19.92 3.19 -1.16
CA LEU A 151 -20.67 4.00 -0.19
C LEU A 151 -21.10 5.33 -0.81
N LEU A 152 -20.20 6.02 -1.53
CA LEU A 152 -20.53 7.26 -2.23
C LEU A 152 -21.63 7.04 -3.28
N ALA A 153 -21.53 5.99 -4.09
CA ALA A 153 -22.57 5.65 -5.07
C ALA A 153 -23.91 5.36 -4.40
N TYR A 154 -23.90 4.69 -3.24
CA TYR A 154 -25.10 4.42 -2.47
C TYR A 154 -25.77 5.69 -1.95
N LEU A 155 -24.98 6.61 -1.36
CA LEU A 155 -25.50 7.89 -0.86
C LEU A 155 -26.08 8.76 -1.98
N LEU A 156 -25.44 8.78 -3.16
CA LEU A 156 -25.96 9.48 -4.34
C LEU A 156 -27.29 8.90 -4.81
N GLU A 157 -27.41 7.57 -4.82
CA GLU A 157 -28.65 6.88 -5.19
C GLU A 157 -29.76 7.14 -4.16
N LEU A 158 -29.43 7.11 -2.86
CA LEU A 158 -30.37 7.42 -1.79
C LEU A 158 -30.90 8.85 -1.92
N ARG A 159 -30.02 9.82 -2.16
CA ARG A 159 -30.39 11.22 -2.42
C ARG A 159 -31.28 11.36 -3.66
N ARG A 160 -31.01 10.59 -4.71
CA ARG A 160 -31.85 10.59 -5.92
C ARG A 160 -33.27 10.11 -5.61
N ARG A 161 -33.40 9.03 -4.83
CA ARG A 161 -34.70 8.46 -4.44
C ARG A 161 -35.47 9.36 -3.49
N SER A 162 -34.80 9.96 -2.51
CA SER A 162 -35.45 10.90 -1.60
C SER A 162 -36.03 12.09 -2.37
N ASN A 163 -35.27 12.67 -3.31
CA ASN A 163 -35.74 13.79 -4.11
C ASN A 163 -36.92 13.45 -5.04
N ALA A 164 -37.05 12.18 -5.44
CA ALA A 164 -38.18 11.72 -6.26
C ALA A 164 -39.49 11.57 -5.44
N GLN A 165 -39.41 11.46 -4.11
CA GLN A 165 -40.58 11.34 -3.24
C GLN A 165 -41.24 12.68 -2.89
N TRP A 166 -40.56 13.81 -3.09
CA TRP A 166 -41.09 15.14 -2.76
C TRP A 166 -41.68 15.89 -3.96
N ARG A 167 -41.88 15.20 -5.10
CA ARG A 167 -42.42 15.77 -6.34
C ARG A 167 -43.87 15.37 -6.62
N TRP A 168 -44.59 14.92 -5.60
CA TRP A 168 -46.01 14.54 -5.68
C TRP A 168 -46.88 15.60 -5.02
#